data_AF-A0A0D2KL89-F1
#
_entry.id   AF-A0A0D2KL89-F1
#
_cell.length_a   1.000
_cell.length_b   1.000
_cell.length_c   1.000
_cell.angle_alpha   90.00
_cell.angle_beta   90.00
_cell.angle_gamma   90.00
#
_symmetry.space_group_name_H-M   'P 1'
#
loop_
_entity.id
_entity.type
_entity.pdbx_description
1 polymer ?
#
loop_
_entity_poly.entity_id
_entity_poly.type
_entity_poly.pdbx_seq_one_letter_code
_entity_poly.pdbx_strand_id
1 'polypeptide(L)' 'MARQMLQLYPNTYALVVSTENITQNRYFGNKKSMLIPNTIFRVGGAAMLLTNKRSESR' A
#
# COMPACT_ATOMS: atom_id res chain seq x y z
N MET A 1 6.25 0.12 10.02
CA MET A 1 5.07 0.26 10.90
C MET A 1 4.48 -1.08 11.30
N ALA A 2 3.88 -1.88 10.40
CA ALA A 2 3.27 -3.17 10.78
C ALA A 2 4.23 -4.13 11.51
N ARG A 3 5.51 -4.18 11.10
CA ARG A 3 6.53 -5.00 11.77
C ARG A 3 6.78 -4.59 13.23
N GLN A 4 6.72 -3.29 13.54
CA GLN A 4 6.89 -2.79 14.91
C GLN A 4 5.67 -3.13 15.78
N MET A 5 4.44 -3.02 15.23
CA MET A 5 3.23 -3.46 15.94
C MET A 5 3.28 -4.95 16.31
N LEU A 6 3.74 -5.80 15.39
CA LEU A 6 3.92 -7.23 15.65
C LEU A 6 5.06 -7.54 16.63
N GLN A 7 6.01 -6.63 16.84
CA GLN A 7 7.05 -6.77 17.85
C GLN A 7 6.59 -6.32 19.24
N LEU A 8 5.70 -5.31 19.30
CA LEU A 8 5.18 -4.76 20.55
C LEU A 8 4.04 -5.61 21.14
N TYR A 9 3.19 -6.19 20.30
CA TYR A 9 2.01 -6.95 20.73
C TYR A 9 2.16 -8.44 20.39
N PRO A 10 2.33 -9.34 21.37
CA PRO A 10 2.42 -10.77 21.12
C PRO A 10 1.08 -11.37 20.67
N ASN A 11 1.13 -12.42 19.84
CA ASN A 11 -0.02 -13.19 19.35
C ASN A 11 -1.11 -12.37 18.63
N THR A 12 -0.72 -11.35 17.85
CA THR A 12 -1.64 -10.47 17.14
C THR A 12 -1.53 -10.61 15.62
N TYR A 13 -2.50 -10.03 14.92
CA TYR A 13 -2.49 -9.88 13.47
C TYR A 13 -2.34 -8.40 13.10
N ALA A 14 -1.67 -8.15 11.98
CA ALA A 14 -1.59 -6.83 11.37
C ALA A 14 -2.06 -6.93 9.92
N LEU A 15 -3.17 -6.26 9.59
CA LEU A 15 -3.62 -6.08 8.22
C LEU A 15 -2.99 -4.81 7.66
N VAL A 16 -2.21 -4.96 6.59
CA VAL A 16 -1.61 -3.86 5.85
C VAL A 16 -2.39 -3.68 4.57
N VAL A 17 -2.87 -2.47 4.31
CA VAL A 17 -3.57 -2.12 3.07
C VAL A 17 -2.82 -0.96 2.44
N SER A 18 -2.35 -1.13 1.20
CA SER A 18 -1.91 -0.05 0.34
C SER A 18 -3.02 0.25 -0.67
N THR A 19 -3.21 1.54 -0.95
CA THR A 19 -4.13 2.01 -1.97
C THR A 19 -3.42 3.09 -2.77
N GLU A 20 -3.39 2.96 -4.08
CA GLU A 20 -2.85 3.96 -4.99
C GLU A 20 -4.02 4.66 -5.70
N ASN A 21 -4.19 5.97 -5.48
CA ASN A 21 -5.26 6.76 -6.07
C ASN A 21 -4.70 7.93 -6.90
N ILE A 22 -5.12 8.02 -8.17
CA ILE A 22 -4.61 8.99 -9.15
C ILE A 22 -5.61 10.10 -9.42
N THR A 23 -6.88 9.86 -9.09
CA THR A 23 -7.99 10.77 -9.38
C THR A 23 -7.74 12.19 -8.87
N GLN A 24 -7.00 12.35 -7.75
CA GLN A 24 -6.65 13.67 -7.20
C GLN A 24 -5.34 14.28 -7.72
N ASN A 25 -4.47 13.50 -8.37
CA ASN A 25 -3.15 13.95 -8.85
C ASN A 25 -3.04 13.97 -10.38
N ARG A 26 -4.17 13.96 -11.09
CA ARG A 26 -4.20 13.97 -12.55
C ARG A 26 -3.80 15.35 -13.08
N TYR A 27 -2.79 15.40 -13.93
CA TYR A 27 -2.38 16.64 -14.60
C TYR A 27 -3.26 16.93 -15.83
N PHE A 28 -3.93 18.07 -15.87
CA PHE A 28 -4.84 18.45 -16.97
C PHE A 28 -4.20 19.36 -18.03
N GLY A 29 -2.93 19.75 -17.88
CA GLY A 29 -2.26 20.64 -18.83
C GLY A 29 -1.60 19.92 -20.03
N ASN A 30 -1.03 20.70 -20.95
CA ASN A 30 -0.44 20.20 -22.20
C ASN A 30 1.09 20.10 -22.20
N LYS A 31 1.76 20.28 -21.06
CA LYS A 31 3.21 20.08 -20.96
C LYS A 31 3.52 18.58 -21.07
N LYS A 32 4.17 18.18 -22.16
CA LYS A 32 4.45 16.76 -22.51
C LYS A 32 5.15 15.98 -21.39
N SER A 33 6.09 16.59 -20.66
CA SER A 33 6.78 15.95 -19.53
C SER A 33 5.88 15.69 -18.31
N MET A 34 4.83 16.49 -18.13
CA MET A 34 3.89 16.38 -17.01
C MET A 34 2.71 15.44 -17.32
N LEU A 35 2.58 14.96 -18.57
CA LEU A 35 1.59 13.95 -18.97
C LEU A 35 2.06 12.52 -18.68
N ILE A 36 3.36 12.30 -18.53
CA ILE A 36 3.96 10.98 -18.28
C ILE A 36 3.36 10.28 -17.03
N PRO A 37 3.22 10.96 -15.87
CA PRO A 37 2.57 10.36 -14.70
C PRO A 37 1.13 9.89 -14.95
N ASN A 38 0.36 10.59 -15.80
CA ASN A 38 -1.03 10.21 -16.10
C ASN A 38 -1.14 8.87 -16.87
N THR A 39 -0.08 8.46 -17.58
CA THR A 39 -0.07 7.24 -18.40
C THR A 39 0.59 6.06 -17.67
N ILE A 40 1.53 6.33 -16.76
CA ILE A 40 2.29 5.29 -16.06
C ILE A 40 1.56 4.82 -14.79
N PHE A 41 1.04 5.75 -13.99
CA PHE A 41 0.35 5.38 -12.76
C PHE A 41 -1.08 4.88 -13.09
N ARG A 42 -1.54 3.85 -12.37
CA ARG A 42 -2.96 3.42 -12.36
C ARG A 42 -3.52 3.40 -10.95
N VAL A 43 -4.85 3.52 -10.83
CA VAL A 43 -5.52 3.32 -9.54
C VAL A 43 -5.40 1.83 -9.18
N GLY A 44 -4.97 1.55 -7.96
CA GLY A 44 -4.66 0.20 -7.50
C GLY A 44 -4.77 0.08 -5.99
N GLY A 45 -4.64 -1.13 -5.50
CA GLY A 45 -4.48 -1.39 -4.08
C GLY A 45 -4.04 -2.82 -3.82
N ALA A 46 -3.33 -3.02 -2.72
CA ALA A 46 -2.89 -4.33 -2.25
C ALA A 46 -3.18 -4.47 -0.76
N ALA A 47 -3.45 -5.70 -0.32
CA ALA A 47 -3.62 -6.01 1.10
C ALA A 47 -2.79 -7.22 1.49
N MET A 48 -2.18 -7.17 2.68
CA MET A 48 -1.37 -8.24 3.24
C MET A 48 -1.73 -8.45 4.71
N LEU A 49 -2.02 -9.69 5.09
CA LEU A 49 -2.25 -10.08 6.49
C LEU A 49 -0.95 -10.67 7.06
N LEU A 50 -0.47 -10.10 8.15
CA LEU A 50 0.73 -10.52 8.86
C LEU A 50 0.37 -11.02 10.26
N THR A 51 1.12 -11.99 10.78
CA THR A 51 0.92 -12.57 12.12
C THR A 51 2.27 -12.84 12.79
N ASN A 52 2.30 -12.79 14.12
CA ASN A 52 3.44 -13.25 14.93
C ASN A 52 3.10 -14.52 15.74
N LYS A 53 1.97 -15.17 15.46
CA LYS A 53 1.58 -16.43 16.09
C LYS A 53 2.40 -17.58 15.51
N ARG A 54 3.19 -18.25 16.36
CA ARG A 54 4.02 -19.40 15.94
C ARG A 54 3.21 -20.58 15.42
N SER A 55 1.98 -20.78 15.91
CA SER A 55 1.08 -21.85 15.42
C SER A 55 0.68 -21.67 13.95
N GLU A 56 0.66 -20.43 13.48
CA GLU A 56 0.25 -20.06 12.13
C GLU A 56 1.45 -19.87 11.19
N SER A 57 2.68 -20.15 11.67
CA SER A 57 3.88 -20.14 10.84
C SER A 57 3.82 -21.36 9.92
N ARG A 58 3.35 -21.16 8.69
CA ARG A 58 3.47 -22.13 7.60
C ARG A 58 4.91 -22.27 7.12
#